data_AF-G3H3S5-F1
#
_entry.id   AF-G3H3S5-F1
#
_cell.length_a   1.000
_cell.length_b   1.000
_cell.length_c   1.000
_cell.angle_alpha   90.00
_cell.angle_beta   90.00
_cell.angle_gamma   90.00
#
_symmetry.space_group_name_H-M   'P 1'
#
loop_
_entity.id
_entity.type
_entity.pdbx_description
1 polymer ?
#
loop_
_entity_poly.entity_id
_entity_poly.type
_entity_poly.pdbx_seq_one_letter_code
_entity_poly.pdbx_strand_id
1 'polypeptide(L)'
;MEEIYAKFVSQKISKTRWRPVPSGSLQTAETFATGSWDNEENCVSLWSIGDFGNLDSDGGFEGDHQLLCDIRHHGDVMDLQTLSVNQQWPAAHHHTGPGSPSYSSAPCTGIVCDNPEIVTVGEDGRINLFRVDHKEAVRTIELVTEYHSTVLTDIPTSSML
;
A
#
# COMPACT_ATOMS: atom_id res chain seq x y z
N MET A 1 -24.02 -19.23 10.49
CA MET A 1 -22.97 -18.45 11.16
C MET A 1 -21.80 -18.53 10.22
N GLU A 2 -21.30 -17.42 9.69
CA GLU A 2 -20.07 -17.45 8.88
C GLU A 2 -18.91 -17.89 9.78
N GLU A 3 -18.17 -18.91 9.36
CA GLU A 3 -16.98 -19.34 10.06
C GLU A 3 -15.86 -18.32 9.78
N ILE A 4 -15.27 -17.77 10.85
CA ILE A 4 -14.17 -16.82 10.76
C ILE A 4 -12.88 -17.59 11.07
N TYR A 5 -11.96 -17.60 10.11
CA TYR A 5 -10.65 -18.22 10.27
C TYR A 5 -9.57 -17.18 10.54
N ALA A 6 -8.56 -17.56 11.32
CA ALA A 6 -7.39 -16.74 11.58
C ALA A 6 -6.13 -17.50 11.15
N LYS A 7 -5.22 -16.82 10.43
CA LYS A 7 -3.92 -17.36 10.05
C LYS A 7 -2.81 -16.59 10.75
N PHE A 8 -1.91 -17.32 11.41
CA PHE A 8 -0.71 -16.73 11.98
C PHE A 8 0.39 -16.66 10.91
N VAL A 9 0.95 -15.46 10.70
CA VAL A 9 1.91 -15.17 9.62
C VAL A 9 3.29 -14.71 10.12
N SER A 10 3.56 -14.84 11.43
CA SER A 10 4.85 -14.54 12.08
C SER A 10 5.34 -13.09 11.95
N GLN A 11 4.51 -12.17 11.46
CA GLN A 11 4.81 -10.74 11.32
C GLN A 11 3.64 -9.89 11.82
N LYS A 12 3.93 -8.66 12.25
CA LYS A 12 2.88 -7.70 12.61
C LYS A 12 2.35 -7.06 11.32
N ILE A 13 1.05 -7.17 11.10
CA ILE A 13 0.40 -6.63 9.89
C ILE A 13 -0.17 -5.25 10.19
N SER A 14 0.25 -4.23 9.44
CA SER A 14 -0.23 -2.84 9.57
C SER A 14 -1.38 -2.52 8.62
N LYS A 15 -1.40 -3.20 7.46
CA LYS A 15 -2.36 -2.95 6.38
C LYS A 15 -2.79 -4.25 5.71
N THR A 16 -4.07 -4.32 5.38
CA THR A 16 -4.67 -5.38 4.56
C THR A 16 -5.59 -4.74 3.52
N ARG A 17 -5.50 -5.18 2.27
CA ARG A 17 -6.30 -4.66 1.14
C ARG A 17 -6.68 -5.76 0.17
N TRP A 18 -7.97 -5.89 -0.10
CA TRP A 18 -8.47 -6.77 -1.16
C TRP A 18 -8.11 -6.23 -2.54
N ARG A 19 -7.80 -7.13 -3.47
CA ARG A 19 -7.74 -6.78 -4.88
C ARG A 19 -9.17 -6.44 -5.35
N PRO A 20 -9.43 -5.26 -5.92
CA PRO A 20 -10.73 -4.91 -6.46
C PRO A 20 -11.19 -5.90 -7.53
N VAL A 21 -12.48 -6.21 -7.53
CA VAL A 21 -13.13 -7.03 -8.57
C VAL A 21 -13.81 -6.09 -9.57
N PRO A 22 -13.79 -6.38 -10.88
CA PRO A 22 -14.46 -5.53 -11.88
C PRO A 22 -15.94 -5.28 -11.55
N SER A 23 -16.40 -4.04 -11.77
CA SER A 23 -17.79 -3.65 -11.59
C SER A 23 -18.70 -4.53 -12.45
N GLY A 24 -19.63 -5.23 -11.81
CA GLY A 24 -20.56 -6.17 -12.47
C GLY A 24 -20.13 -7.64 -12.41
N SER A 25 -18.99 -7.97 -11.80
CA SER A 25 -18.66 -9.35 -11.49
C SER A 25 -19.56 -9.89 -10.38
N LEU A 26 -20.00 -11.15 -10.54
CA LEU A 26 -20.67 -11.92 -9.49
C LEU A 26 -19.68 -12.62 -8.55
N GLN A 27 -18.38 -12.58 -8.87
CA GLN A 27 -17.34 -13.22 -8.08
C GLN A 27 -16.94 -12.35 -6.89
N THR A 28 -16.65 -12.99 -5.75
CA THR A 28 -16.05 -12.36 -4.58
C THR A 28 -14.56 -12.14 -4.77
N ALA A 29 -13.96 -11.21 -4.03
CA ALA A 29 -12.51 -11.03 -4.05
C ALA A 29 -11.83 -12.25 -3.39
N GLU A 30 -10.94 -12.92 -4.13
CA GLU A 30 -10.20 -14.09 -3.63
C GLU A 30 -8.75 -13.76 -3.30
N THR A 31 -8.26 -12.58 -3.68
CA THR A 31 -6.87 -12.18 -3.52
C THR A 31 -6.76 -10.90 -2.71
N PHE A 32 -5.85 -10.84 -1.74
CA PHE A 32 -5.58 -9.65 -0.95
C PHE A 32 -4.07 -9.48 -0.71
N ALA A 33 -3.66 -8.26 -0.42
CA ALA A 33 -2.30 -7.92 -0.04
C ALA A 33 -2.22 -7.48 1.42
N THR A 34 -1.09 -7.74 2.06
CA THR A 34 -0.75 -7.28 3.41
C THR A 34 0.56 -6.52 3.41
N GLY A 35 0.67 -5.51 4.28
CA GLY A 35 1.91 -4.82 4.60
C GLY A 35 2.30 -5.05 6.05
N SER A 36 3.57 -5.36 6.32
CA SER A 36 4.07 -5.53 7.68
C SER A 36 4.71 -4.24 8.24
N TRP A 37 4.90 -4.22 9.56
CA TRP A 37 5.59 -3.14 10.27
C TRP A 37 6.29 -3.66 11.53
N ASP A 38 7.22 -2.88 12.07
CA ASP A 38 7.93 -3.16 13.34
C ASP A 38 8.68 -4.52 13.32
N ASN A 39 9.27 -4.82 12.15
CA ASN A 39 10.16 -5.95 11.92
C ASN A 39 11.46 -5.45 11.27
N GLU A 40 12.58 -6.17 11.50
CA GLU A 40 13.87 -5.86 10.85
C GLU A 40 13.79 -5.98 9.32
N GLU A 41 13.06 -6.99 8.84
CA GLU A 41 12.72 -7.18 7.44
C GLU A 41 11.19 -7.12 7.26
N ASN A 42 10.67 -5.96 6.87
CA ASN A 42 9.26 -5.83 6.50
C ASN A 42 9.01 -6.34 5.08
N CYS A 43 7.76 -6.74 4.79
CA CYS A 43 7.36 -7.14 3.45
C CYS A 43 5.96 -6.66 3.06
N VAL A 44 5.74 -6.66 1.74
CA VAL A 44 4.41 -6.65 1.15
C VAL A 44 4.15 -8.05 0.61
N SER A 45 3.10 -8.71 1.09
CA SER A 45 2.74 -10.09 0.72
C SER A 45 1.41 -10.13 0.01
N LEU A 46 1.30 -10.95 -1.02
CA LEU A 46 0.07 -11.22 -1.76
C LEU A 46 -0.43 -12.61 -1.41
N TRP A 47 -1.72 -12.71 -1.10
CA TRP A 47 -2.37 -13.91 -0.62
C TRP A 47 -3.58 -14.24 -1.49
N SER A 48 -3.88 -15.53 -1.62
CA SER A 48 -5.13 -16.01 -2.21
C SER A 48 -5.90 -16.87 -1.22
N ILE A 49 -7.22 -16.77 -1.27
CA ILE A 49 -8.15 -17.66 -0.58
C ILE A 49 -8.73 -18.61 -1.62
N GLY A 50 -8.62 -19.91 -1.37
CA GLY A 50 -9.22 -20.95 -2.23
C GLY A 50 -8.28 -22.08 -2.58
N ASP A 51 -8.88 -23.18 -3.04
CA ASP A 51 -8.18 -24.43 -3.35
C ASP A 51 -7.49 -24.37 -4.72
N PHE A 52 -6.25 -23.89 -4.75
CA PHE A 52 -5.35 -24.16 -5.87
C PHE A 52 -4.79 -25.58 -5.76
N GLY A 53 -5.65 -26.57 -6.05
CA GLY A 53 -5.23 -27.88 -6.57
C GLY A 53 -4.47 -28.83 -5.64
N ASN A 54 -4.54 -28.67 -4.31
CA ASN A 54 -3.99 -29.69 -3.42
C ASN A 54 -5.00 -30.82 -3.20
N LEU A 55 -5.04 -31.74 -4.17
CA LEU A 55 -5.77 -33.02 -4.16
C LEU A 55 -5.14 -34.07 -3.23
N ASP A 56 -4.34 -33.66 -2.25
CA ASP A 56 -3.76 -34.59 -1.27
C ASP A 56 -4.75 -34.77 -0.11
N SER A 57 -5.72 -35.66 -0.35
CA SER A 57 -6.30 -36.71 0.52
C SER A 57 -6.26 -36.65 2.07
N ASP A 58 -6.04 -35.51 2.74
CA ASP A 58 -6.12 -35.45 4.20
C ASP A 58 -6.59 -34.07 4.70
N GLY A 59 -7.90 -33.84 4.70
CA GLY A 59 -8.55 -32.87 5.60
C GLY A 59 -8.10 -31.41 5.52
N GLY A 60 -7.60 -30.94 4.36
CA GLY A 60 -7.29 -29.53 4.15
C GLY A 60 -8.50 -28.64 4.42
N PHE A 61 -8.35 -27.65 5.31
CA PHE A 61 -9.43 -26.77 5.72
C PHE A 61 -9.89 -25.88 4.54
N GLU A 62 -11.19 -25.90 4.26
CA GLU A 62 -11.86 -24.89 3.43
C GLU A 62 -11.45 -23.49 3.96
N GLY A 63 -10.78 -22.68 3.14
CA GLY A 63 -10.34 -21.34 3.53
C GLY A 63 -8.84 -21.19 3.88
N ASP A 64 -7.97 -22.13 3.50
CA ASP A 64 -6.52 -21.90 3.68
C ASP A 64 -6.03 -20.73 2.81
N HIS A 65 -5.50 -19.69 3.47
CA HIS A 65 -4.93 -18.53 2.79
C HIS A 65 -3.52 -18.87 2.27
N GLN A 66 -3.35 -19.01 0.96
CA GLN A 66 -2.06 -19.34 0.36
C GLN A 66 -1.25 -18.08 0.06
N LEU A 67 0.02 -18.06 0.44
CA LEU A 67 0.97 -17.01 0.05
C LEU A 67 1.31 -17.20 -1.43
N LEU A 68 0.95 -16.22 -2.27
CA LEU A 68 1.27 -16.23 -3.70
C LEU A 68 2.70 -15.72 -3.94
N CYS A 69 3.05 -14.60 -3.31
CA CYS A 69 4.37 -14.00 -3.36
C CYS A 69 4.55 -12.94 -2.28
N ASP A 70 5.79 -12.53 -2.03
CA ASP A 70 6.12 -11.37 -1.22
C ASP A 70 7.30 -10.60 -1.83
N ILE A 71 7.45 -9.36 -1.37
CA ILE A 71 8.60 -8.51 -1.68
C ILE A 71 9.05 -7.81 -0.40
N ARG A 72 10.36 -7.78 -0.17
CA ARG A 72 10.97 -7.02 0.93
C ARG A 72 10.69 -5.53 0.76
N HIS A 73 10.27 -4.89 1.84
CA HIS A 73 10.02 -3.47 1.94
C HIS A 73 11.00 -2.85 2.94
N HIS A 74 11.69 -1.79 2.55
CA HIS A 74 12.63 -1.09 3.43
C HIS A 74 11.89 -0.09 4.31
N GLY A 75 11.89 -0.32 5.62
CA GLY A 75 11.07 0.44 6.58
C GLY A 75 9.63 -0.09 6.67
N ASP A 76 8.79 0.56 7.46
CA ASP A 76 7.41 0.12 7.72
C ASP A 76 6.46 0.39 6.54
N VAL A 77 5.50 -0.52 6.33
CA VAL A 77 4.41 -0.27 5.38
C VAL A 77 3.35 0.59 6.06
N MET A 78 3.39 1.89 5.81
CA MET A 78 2.50 2.88 6.44
C MET A 78 1.10 2.93 5.82
N ASP A 79 1.01 2.74 4.50
CA ASP A 79 -0.25 2.66 3.77
C ASP A 79 -0.15 1.72 2.55
N LEU A 80 -1.29 1.23 2.06
CA LEU A 80 -1.37 0.26 0.97
C LEU A 80 -2.61 0.53 0.11
N GLN A 81 -2.42 0.64 -1.20
CA GLN A 81 -3.47 0.81 -2.21
C GLN A 81 -3.17 -0.04 -3.46
N THR A 82 -4.19 -0.35 -4.24
CA THR A 82 -4.08 -1.18 -5.44
C THR A 82 -4.03 -0.33 -6.71
N LEU A 83 -3.12 -0.64 -7.61
CA LEU A 83 -2.97 0.00 -8.92
C LEU A 83 -2.85 -1.07 -10.01
N SER A 84 -3.32 -0.76 -11.22
CA SER A 84 -3.23 -1.67 -12.38
C SER A 84 -1.87 -1.65 -13.07
N VAL A 85 -0.99 -0.72 -12.69
CA VAL A 85 0.34 -0.52 -13.26
C VAL A 85 1.42 -0.65 -12.19
N ASN A 86 2.65 -0.94 -12.62
CA ASN A 86 3.84 -0.96 -11.77
C ASN A 86 4.70 0.28 -12.04
N GLN A 87 4.58 1.29 -11.18
CA GLN A 87 5.32 2.54 -11.25
C GLN A 87 5.88 2.88 -9.86
N GLN A 88 7.09 3.44 -9.80
CA GLN A 88 7.75 3.83 -8.55
C GLN A 88 8.20 5.29 -8.62
N TRP A 89 8.13 5.99 -7.48
CA TRP A 89 8.64 7.35 -7.29
C TRP A 89 9.60 7.39 -6.09
N PRO A 90 10.88 6.98 -6.26
CA PRO A 90 11.82 6.80 -5.13
C PRO A 90 12.13 8.06 -4.33
N ALA A 91 11.88 9.25 -4.90
CA ALA A 91 12.12 10.54 -4.26
C ALA A 91 10.82 11.29 -3.94
N ALA A 92 9.69 10.58 -3.83
CA ALA A 92 8.38 11.18 -3.54
C ALA A 92 8.41 12.02 -2.26
N HIS A 93 9.00 11.48 -1.19
CA HIS A 93 9.12 12.15 0.10
C HIS A 93 10.58 12.15 0.58
N HIS A 94 11.10 13.33 0.89
CA HIS A 94 12.48 13.51 1.34
C HIS A 94 12.68 14.82 2.10
N HIS A 95 13.54 14.78 3.12
CA HIS A 95 13.96 15.96 3.85
C HIS A 95 15.05 16.71 3.08
N THR A 96 14.92 18.05 3.03
CA THR A 96 15.95 18.95 2.50
C THR A 96 16.37 19.93 3.59
N GLY A 97 17.67 20.16 3.79
CA GLY A 97 18.13 21.13 4.79
C GLY A 97 19.65 21.14 5.02
N PRO A 98 20.21 22.28 5.49
CA PRO A 98 21.61 22.39 5.85
C PRO A 98 21.90 21.58 7.12
N GLY A 99 22.45 20.38 6.96
CA GLY A 99 22.81 19.47 8.06
C GLY A 99 22.30 18.04 7.89
N SER A 100 21.31 17.82 7.01
CA SER A 100 20.94 16.47 6.58
C SER A 100 21.89 16.03 5.45
N PRO A 101 22.32 14.75 5.42
CA PRO A 101 22.92 14.20 4.21
C PRO A 101 21.93 14.46 3.06
N SER A 102 22.44 14.88 1.90
CA SER A 102 21.62 15.12 0.71
C SER A 102 20.68 13.93 0.48
N TYR A 103 19.36 14.18 0.45
CA TYR A 103 18.30 13.19 0.25
C TYR A 103 18.11 12.17 1.38
N SER A 104 17.82 12.62 2.61
CA SER A 104 17.25 11.70 3.62
C SER A 104 15.79 11.41 3.26
N SER A 105 15.45 10.12 3.07
CA SER A 105 14.06 9.69 2.87
C SER A 105 13.17 10.18 4.01
N ALA A 106 11.92 10.52 3.68
CA ALA A 106 10.88 10.83 4.66
C ALA A 106 9.73 9.82 4.52
N PRO A 107 9.15 9.33 5.62
CA PRO A 107 8.02 8.41 5.57
C PRO A 107 6.84 8.98 4.78
N CYS A 108 6.34 8.21 3.82
CA CYS A 108 5.03 8.42 3.23
C CYS A 108 3.98 7.88 4.22
N THR A 109 3.02 8.71 4.63
CA THR A 109 2.05 8.38 5.69
C THR A 109 0.64 8.16 5.17
N GLY A 110 0.38 8.47 3.90
CA GLY A 110 -0.91 8.23 3.26
C GLY A 110 -0.82 8.28 1.74
N ILE A 111 -1.62 7.43 1.10
CA ILE A 111 -1.75 7.39 -0.36
C ILE A 111 -3.21 7.14 -0.77
N VAL A 112 -3.67 7.89 -1.77
CA VAL A 112 -4.99 7.72 -2.40
C VAL A 112 -4.79 7.55 -3.90
N CYS A 113 -5.52 6.60 -4.49
CA CYS A 113 -5.46 6.31 -5.91
C CYS A 113 -6.84 6.55 -6.55
N ASP A 114 -6.89 7.42 -7.56
CA ASP A 114 -8.04 7.63 -8.43
C ASP A 114 -7.55 7.62 -9.88
N ASN A 115 -7.51 6.42 -10.49
CA ASN A 115 -6.81 6.18 -11.75
C ASN A 115 -7.19 7.21 -12.84
N PRO A 116 -6.22 7.93 -13.44
CA PRO A 116 -4.77 7.69 -13.42
C PRO A 116 -3.98 8.43 -12.32
N GLU A 117 -4.65 9.18 -11.46
CA GLU A 117 -4.06 10.09 -10.48
C GLU A 117 -3.77 9.37 -9.15
N ILE A 118 -2.64 9.75 -8.54
CA ILE A 118 -2.18 9.20 -7.27
C ILE A 118 -1.75 10.38 -6.41
N VAL A 119 -2.28 10.46 -5.20
CA VAL A 119 -1.93 11.51 -4.24
C VAL A 119 -1.22 10.90 -3.05
N THR A 120 -0.07 11.43 -2.67
CA THR A 120 0.68 10.99 -1.49
C THR A 120 0.94 12.13 -0.52
N VAL A 121 1.06 11.80 0.76
CA VAL A 121 1.52 12.71 1.82
C VAL A 121 2.63 12.07 2.63
N GLY A 122 3.55 12.90 3.12
CA GLY A 122 4.68 12.42 3.92
C GLY A 122 5.03 13.35 5.07
N GLU A 123 5.87 12.83 5.96
CA GLU A 123 6.38 13.58 7.11
C GLU A 123 7.34 14.70 6.70
N ASP A 124 7.73 14.81 5.44
CA ASP A 124 8.43 15.98 4.92
C ASP A 124 7.50 17.19 4.71
N GLY A 125 6.22 17.07 5.05
CA GLY A 125 5.21 18.12 4.85
C GLY A 125 4.78 18.28 3.39
N ARG A 126 5.12 17.33 2.51
CA ARG A 126 4.75 17.40 1.11
C ARG A 126 3.46 16.65 0.82
N ILE A 127 2.66 17.23 -0.07
CA ILE A 127 1.59 16.55 -0.80
C ILE A 127 2.02 16.45 -2.27
N ASN A 128 2.10 15.25 -2.81
CA ASN A 128 2.42 15.04 -4.22
C ASN A 128 1.21 14.54 -4.99
N LEU A 129 0.99 15.10 -6.18
CA LEU A 129 0.12 14.56 -7.20
C LEU A 129 1.00 13.88 -8.26
N PHE A 130 0.85 12.58 -8.40
CA PHE A 130 1.43 11.77 -9.45
C PHE A 130 0.35 11.35 -10.44
N ARG A 131 0.81 10.95 -11.63
CA ARG A 131 0.02 10.16 -12.55
C ARG A 131 0.79 8.91 -12.95
N VAL A 132 0.08 7.81 -13.15
CA VAL A 132 0.64 6.50 -13.51
C VAL A 132 1.52 6.50 -14.76
N ASP A 133 1.31 7.45 -15.68
CA ASP A 133 2.02 7.63 -16.94
C ASP A 133 3.22 8.59 -16.84
N HIS A 134 3.47 9.18 -15.66
CA HIS A 134 4.53 10.18 -15.43
C HIS A 134 5.60 9.64 -14.47
N LYS A 135 6.87 9.88 -14.81
CA LYS A 135 8.02 9.49 -13.96
C LYS A 135 8.28 10.44 -12.79
N GLU A 136 7.78 11.67 -12.90
CA GLU A 136 7.96 12.72 -11.91
C GLU A 136 6.59 13.18 -11.38
N ALA A 137 6.59 13.88 -10.24
CA ALA A 137 5.37 14.47 -9.71
C ALA A 137 4.79 15.48 -10.73
N VAL A 138 3.49 15.38 -10.97
CA VAL A 138 2.74 16.38 -11.75
C VAL A 138 2.69 17.69 -10.96
N ARG A 139 2.53 17.60 -9.64
CA ARG A 139 2.55 18.73 -8.72
C ARG A 139 3.04 18.31 -7.34
N THR A 140 3.76 19.20 -6.67
CA THR A 140 4.12 19.08 -5.26
C THR A 140 3.66 20.33 -4.53
N ILE A 141 2.98 20.15 -3.41
CA ILE A 141 2.56 21.22 -2.48
C ILE A 141 3.34 21.02 -1.18
N GLU A 142 4.07 22.04 -0.75
CA GLU A 142 4.79 22.03 0.53
C GLU A 142 3.95 22.72 1.60
N LEU A 143 3.60 21.99 2.66
CA LEU A 143 2.90 22.52 3.82
C LEU A 143 3.90 23.11 4.79
N VAL A 144 3.71 24.39 5.13
CA VAL A 144 4.49 25.07 6.18
C VAL A 144 3.78 24.86 7.51
N THR A 145 3.78 23.64 8.04
CA THR A 145 3.18 23.36 9.35
C THR A 145 4.07 22.43 10.16
N GLU A 146 4.28 22.74 11.45
CA GLU A 146 5.12 21.98 12.39
C GLU A 146 4.49 20.64 12.86
N TYR A 147 3.37 20.20 12.28
CA TYR A 147 2.61 19.03 12.74
C TYR A 147 2.57 17.93 11.67
N HIS A 148 3.23 16.81 11.97
CA HIS A 148 3.54 15.70 11.05
C HIS A 148 2.49 14.58 11.07
N SER A 149 1.20 14.90 11.05
CA SER A 149 0.16 13.86 11.01
C SER A 149 -1.09 14.31 10.27
N THR A 150 -1.10 14.11 8.95
CA THR A 150 -2.33 14.27 8.17
C THR A 150 -2.63 12.96 7.44
N VAL A 151 -3.66 12.27 7.89
CA VAL A 151 -4.32 11.22 7.10
C VAL A 151 -5.11 11.93 6.01
N LEU A 152 -4.87 11.59 4.74
CA LEU A 152 -5.71 12.06 3.65
C LEU A 152 -6.96 11.19 3.54
N THR A 153 -8.13 11.81 3.57
CA THR A 153 -9.36 11.22 3.05
C THR A 153 -9.86 12.09 1.92
N ASP A 154 -9.97 11.49 0.73
CA ASP A 154 -10.61 12.03 -0.47
C ASP A 154 -10.41 13.54 -0.68
N ILE A 155 -9.20 13.93 -1.09
CA ILE A 155 -9.02 15.26 -1.68
C ILE A 155 -9.62 15.18 -3.10
N PRO A 156 -10.75 15.85 -3.41
CA PRO A 156 -11.25 15.86 -4.77
C PRO A 156 -10.15 16.46 -5.66
N THR A 157 -9.72 15.72 -6.67
CA THR A 157 -8.61 16.10 -7.57
C THR A 157 -8.82 17.47 -8.21
N SER A 158 -10.08 17.89 -8.37
CA SER A 158 -10.48 19.24 -8.77
C SER A 158 -9.98 20.37 -7.85
N SER A 159 -9.65 20.09 -6.59
CA SER A 159 -9.10 21.07 -5.63
C SER A 159 -7.57 21.18 -5.68
N MET A 160 -6.90 20.28 -6.42
CA MET A 160 -5.45 20.33 -6.67
C MET A 160 -5.06 20.92 -8.03
N LEU A 161 -6.03 21.20 -8.91
CA LEU A 161 -5.83 21.83 -10.22
C LEU A 161 -5.65 23.34 -10.11
#